data_AF-C1N453-F1
#
_entry.id   AF-C1N453-F1
#
_cell.length_a   1.000
_cell.length_b   1.000
_cell.length_c   1.000
_cell.angle_alpha   90.00
_cell.angle_beta   90.00
_cell.angle_gamma   90.00
#
_symmetry.space_group_name_H-M   'P 1'
#
loop_
_entity.id
_entity.type
_entity.pdbx_description
1 polymer ?
#
loop_
_entity_poly.entity_id
_entity_poly.type
_entity_poly.pdbx_seq_one_letter_code
_entity_poly.pdbx_strand_id
1 'polypeptide(L)'
;MGQSEVLSAPAGAPVFSASLAEAKARARQFYRELCREVPWVMRTYWLEEVTTPAKFRAQLANEFRRRVLYTGPHTTPVIDVMLFKANQEMVTVAAHHFQRHHLITKYVAPESNVIDKARARGEKPKSAFLSAFLGGKATEPNGGIPKDF
;
A
#
# COMPACT_ATOMS: atom_id res chain seq x y z
N MET A 1 -7.92 30.43 8.05
CA MET A 1 -8.91 29.43 7.61
C MET A 1 -8.86 28.26 8.57
N GLY A 2 -10.01 27.82 9.10
CA GLY A 2 -10.07 26.77 10.12
C GLY A 2 -9.76 25.39 9.55
N GLN A 3 -9.16 24.51 10.35
CA GLN A 3 -8.78 23.15 9.93
C GLN A 3 -9.98 22.34 9.37
N SER A 4 -11.21 22.63 9.81
CA SER A 4 -12.42 21.93 9.32
C SER A 4 -12.74 22.25 7.85
N GLU A 5 -12.50 23.48 7.40
CA GLU A 5 -12.79 23.92 6.04
C GLU A 5 -11.88 23.23 5.02
N VAL A 6 -10.60 23.05 5.40
CA VAL A 6 -9.59 22.34 4.59
C VAL A 6 -9.90 20.85 4.47
N LEU A 7 -10.46 20.24 5.51
CA LEU A 7 -10.83 18.82 5.52
C LEU A 7 -12.17 18.52 4.82
N SER A 8 -13.02 19.54 4.65
CA SER A 8 -14.34 19.41 4.03
C SER A 8 -14.36 19.82 2.56
N ALA A 9 -13.28 20.42 2.06
CA ALA A 9 -13.17 20.85 0.67
C ALA A 9 -13.15 19.65 -0.29
N PRO A 10 -13.82 19.73 -1.45
CA PRO A 10 -13.79 18.67 -2.44
C PRO A 10 -12.36 18.44 -2.95
N ALA A 11 -12.02 17.18 -3.19
CA ALA A 11 -10.74 16.80 -3.77
C ALA A 11 -10.51 17.50 -5.11
N GLY A 12 -9.41 18.24 -5.24
CA GLY A 12 -8.98 18.82 -6.52
C GLY A 12 -8.59 17.76 -7.56
N ALA A 13 -8.20 18.19 -8.76
CA ALA A 13 -7.67 17.29 -9.79
C ALA A 13 -6.22 16.83 -9.46
N PRO A 14 -5.78 15.66 -9.94
CA PRO A 14 -4.39 15.25 -9.83
C PRO A 14 -3.47 16.23 -10.57
N VAL A 15 -2.38 16.62 -9.91
CA VAL A 15 -1.33 17.44 -10.53
C VAL A 15 -0.32 16.51 -11.18
N PHE A 16 -0.15 16.63 -12.49
CA PHE A 16 0.76 15.82 -13.29
C PHE A 16 2.13 16.49 -13.41
N SER A 17 3.18 15.71 -13.18
CA SER A 17 4.56 16.14 -13.30
C SER A 17 5.03 16.12 -14.75
N ALA A 18 5.91 17.06 -15.09
CA ALA A 18 6.49 17.18 -16.42
C ALA A 18 7.49 16.06 -16.72
N SER A 19 8.06 15.43 -15.68
CA SER A 19 9.06 14.36 -15.83
C SER A 19 8.97 13.30 -14.74
N LEU A 20 9.55 12.13 -15.01
CA LEU A 20 9.66 11.05 -14.03
C LEU A 20 10.51 11.46 -12.80
N ALA A 21 11.53 12.29 -13.01
CA ALA A 21 12.39 12.78 -11.94
C ALA A 21 11.59 13.64 -10.95
N GLU A 22 10.74 14.52 -11.47
CA GLU A 22 9.86 15.37 -10.69
C GLU A 22 8.80 14.53 -9.93
N ALA A 23 8.13 13.59 -10.60
CA ALA A 23 7.17 12.69 -9.97
C ALA A 23 7.79 11.89 -8.81
N LYS A 24 9.01 11.36 -9.01
CA LYS A 24 9.78 10.68 -7.94
C LYS A 24 10.19 11.62 -6.82
N ALA A 25 10.52 12.88 -7.10
CA ALA A 25 10.84 13.86 -6.09
C ALA A 25 9.61 14.19 -5.22
N ARG A 26 8.46 14.42 -5.85
CA ARG A 26 7.18 14.66 -5.17
C ARG A 26 6.76 13.47 -4.31
N ALA A 27 6.85 12.24 -4.84
CA ALA A 27 6.55 11.04 -4.07
C ALA A 27 7.46 10.88 -2.84
N ARG A 28 8.77 11.17 -2.97
CA ARG A 28 9.70 11.15 -1.83
C ARG A 28 9.38 12.23 -0.80
N GLN A 29 9.02 13.43 -1.25
CA GLN A 29 8.65 14.53 -0.36
C GLN A 29 7.39 14.19 0.44
N PHE A 30 6.35 13.71 -0.25
CA PHE A 30 5.11 13.27 0.39
C PHE A 30 5.34 12.11 1.37
N TYR A 31 6.19 11.13 1.04
CA TYR A 31 6.54 10.07 1.99
C TYR A 31 7.19 10.61 3.27
N ARG A 32 8.04 11.64 3.17
CA ARG A 32 8.64 12.31 4.34
C ARG A 32 7.58 13.01 5.19
N GLU A 33 6.64 13.70 4.56
CA GLU A 33 5.50 14.34 5.24
C GLU A 33 4.66 13.29 5.97
N LEU A 34 4.28 12.22 5.28
CA LEU A 34 3.53 11.11 5.88
C LEU A 34 4.26 10.50 7.09
N CYS A 35 5.59 10.33 7.02
CA CYS A 35 6.40 9.83 8.14
C CYS A 35 6.40 10.74 9.37
N ARG A 36 6.24 12.06 9.17
CA ARG A 36 6.09 13.06 10.24
C ARG A 36 4.71 13.00 10.89
N GLU A 37 3.69 12.61 10.13
CA GLU A 37 2.32 12.42 10.62
C GLU A 37 2.12 11.11 11.39
N VAL A 38 2.98 10.11 11.19
CA VAL A 38 2.88 8.80 11.87
C VAL A 38 2.67 8.91 13.39
N PRO A 39 3.45 9.69 14.17
CA PRO A 39 3.23 9.80 15.61
C PRO A 39 1.83 10.33 15.97
N TRP A 40 1.27 11.25 15.17
CA TRP A 40 -0.09 11.73 15.37
C TRP A 40 -1.09 10.62 15.10
N VAL A 41 -1.00 9.94 13.94
CA VAL A 41 -1.89 8.81 13.60
C VAL A 41 -1.84 7.69 14.65
N MET A 42 -0.65 7.35 15.14
CA MET A 42 -0.45 6.32 16.17
C MET A 42 -1.23 6.64 17.45
N ARG A 43 -1.17 7.88 17.94
CA ARG A 43 -1.89 8.30 19.14
C ARG A 43 -3.39 8.43 18.89
N THR A 44 -3.77 9.11 17.81
CA THR A 44 -5.16 9.42 17.47
C THR A 44 -6.01 8.16 17.27
N TYR A 45 -5.42 7.10 16.72
CA TYR A 45 -6.09 5.82 16.47
C TYR A 45 -5.68 4.71 17.46
N TRP A 46 -4.94 5.06 18.52
CA TRP A 46 -4.41 4.18 19.55
C TRP A 46 -3.57 2.98 19.02
N LEU A 47 -2.95 3.10 17.84
CA LEU A 47 -2.30 1.98 17.14
C LEU A 47 -1.06 1.41 17.89
N GLU A 48 -0.60 2.07 18.94
CA GLU A 48 0.53 1.64 19.77
C GLU A 48 0.31 0.27 20.44
N GLU A 49 -0.95 -0.15 20.61
CA GLU A 49 -1.29 -1.46 21.16
C GLU A 49 -1.03 -2.62 20.18
N VAL A 50 -0.97 -2.33 18.88
CA VAL A 50 -0.91 -3.36 17.82
C VAL A 50 0.31 -3.23 16.91
N THR A 51 1.01 -2.10 16.95
CA THR A 51 2.23 -1.87 16.18
C THR A 51 3.13 -0.84 16.83
N THR A 52 4.31 -0.65 16.25
CA THR A 52 5.23 0.43 16.65
C THR A 52 5.36 1.46 15.53
N PRO A 53 5.71 2.72 15.83
CA PRO A 53 5.93 3.74 14.79
C PRO A 53 6.95 3.30 13.73
N ALA A 54 7.98 2.55 14.13
CA ALA A 54 8.99 2.02 13.22
C ALA A 54 8.40 0.97 12.27
N LYS A 55 7.63 0.01 12.79
CA LYS A 55 6.94 -1.01 11.97
C LYS A 55 5.92 -0.36 11.03
N PHE A 56 5.16 0.62 11.51
CA PHE A 56 4.18 1.33 10.70
C PHE A 56 4.83 2.10 9.55
N ARG A 57 5.91 2.85 9.81
CA ARG A 57 6.70 3.52 8.75
C ARG A 57 7.26 2.52 7.73
N ALA A 58 7.74 1.37 8.18
CA ALA A 58 8.24 0.33 7.29
C ALA A 58 7.12 -0.23 6.37
N GLN A 59 5.91 -0.42 6.90
CA GLN A 59 4.76 -0.85 6.10
C GLN A 59 4.33 0.21 5.08
N LEU A 60 4.32 1.48 5.46
CA LEU A 60 4.11 2.58 4.52
C LEU A 60 5.19 2.58 3.43
N ALA A 61 6.46 2.40 3.77
CA ALA A 61 7.54 2.29 2.79
C ALA A 61 7.33 1.12 1.81
N ASN A 62 6.77 0.00 2.27
CA ASN A 62 6.43 -1.14 1.41
C ASN A 62 5.32 -0.79 0.41
N GLU A 63 4.32 -0.01 0.81
CA GLU A 63 3.29 0.47 -0.11
C GLU A 63 3.85 1.36 -1.21
N PHE A 64 4.75 2.28 -0.87
CA PHE A 64 5.43 3.11 -1.89
C PHE A 64 6.29 2.27 -2.81
N ARG A 65 7.03 1.28 -2.29
CA ARG A 65 7.90 0.42 -3.10
C ARG A 65 7.13 -0.53 -4.01
N ARG A 66 6.09 -1.22 -3.49
CA ARG A 66 5.23 -2.14 -4.28
C ARG A 66 4.62 -1.45 -5.50
N ARG A 67 4.31 -0.17 -5.37
CA ARG A 67 3.62 0.62 -6.40
C ARG A 67 4.55 1.34 -7.38
N VAL A 68 5.86 1.40 -7.09
CA VAL A 68 6.89 2.02 -7.96
C VAL A 68 7.48 1.04 -8.99
N LEU A 69 7.08 -0.24 -8.96
CA LEU A 69 7.58 -1.28 -9.88
C LEU A 69 7.17 -1.10 -11.36
N TYR A 70 6.42 -0.05 -11.70
CA TYR A 70 6.06 0.22 -13.08
C TYR A 70 7.19 0.96 -13.80
N THR A 71 7.95 0.27 -14.64
CA THR A 71 8.89 0.87 -15.60
C THR A 71 8.29 0.80 -17.00
N GLY A 72 7.79 1.92 -17.52
CA GLY A 72 7.20 2.04 -18.85
C GLY A 72 6.82 3.48 -19.22
N PRO A 73 6.34 3.74 -20.45
CA PRO A 73 6.02 5.08 -20.93
C PRO A 73 4.90 5.78 -20.12
N HIS A 74 4.07 5.02 -19.39
CA HIS A 74 2.99 5.54 -18.55
C HIS A 74 3.38 5.67 -17.07
N THR A 75 4.65 5.51 -16.70
CA THR A 75 5.07 5.52 -15.29
C THR A 75 4.84 6.89 -14.63
N THR A 76 5.09 8.00 -15.31
CA THR A 76 4.96 9.34 -14.72
C THR A 76 3.53 9.66 -14.32
N PRO A 77 2.51 9.60 -15.21
CA PRO A 77 1.13 9.89 -14.84
C PRO A 77 0.56 8.92 -13.80
N VAL A 78 1.02 7.66 -13.81
CA VAL A 78 0.63 6.66 -12.81
C VAL A 78 1.12 7.04 -11.41
N ILE A 79 2.38 7.51 -11.28
CA ILE A 79 2.91 7.98 -9.99
C ILE A 79 2.10 9.18 -9.49
N ASP A 80 1.77 10.13 -10.35
CA ASP A 80 1.00 11.31 -9.95
C ASP A 80 -0.42 10.97 -9.50
N VAL A 81 -1.11 10.06 -10.21
CA VAL A 81 -2.43 9.57 -9.80
C VAL A 81 -2.36 8.80 -8.49
N MET A 82 -1.31 7.99 -8.29
CA MET A 82 -1.11 7.28 -7.01
C MET A 82 -0.82 8.25 -5.87
N LEU A 83 -0.02 9.29 -6.10
CA LEU A 83 0.28 10.33 -5.13
C LEU A 83 -0.98 11.10 -4.76
N PHE A 84 -1.80 11.44 -5.74
CA PHE A 84 -3.11 12.06 -5.54
C PHE A 84 -4.02 11.19 -4.67
N LYS A 85 -4.15 9.90 -4.99
CA LYS A 85 -4.96 8.95 -4.20
C LYS A 85 -4.43 8.81 -2.77
N ALA A 86 -3.12 8.76 -2.58
CA ALA A 86 -2.51 8.67 -1.26
C ALA A 86 -2.77 9.95 -0.44
N ASN A 87 -2.73 11.12 -1.07
CA ASN A 87 -3.06 12.38 -0.41
C ASN A 87 -4.54 12.43 0.02
N GLN A 88 -5.46 11.99 -0.84
CA GLN A 88 -6.88 11.88 -0.49
C GLN A 88 -7.11 10.93 0.68
N GLU A 89 -6.41 9.80 0.70
CA GLU A 89 -6.49 8.88 1.81
C GLU A 89 -5.99 9.51 3.12
N MET A 90 -4.90 10.27 3.08
CA MET A 90 -4.41 11.00 4.26
C MET A 90 -5.45 12.02 4.77
N VAL A 91 -6.13 12.73 3.87
CA VAL A 91 -7.24 13.63 4.25
C VAL A 91 -8.37 12.86 4.92
N THR A 92 -8.75 11.69 4.42
CA THR A 92 -9.80 10.87 5.07
C THR A 92 -9.38 10.36 6.46
N VAL A 93 -8.09 10.11 6.67
CA VAL A 93 -7.53 9.76 7.99
C VAL A 93 -7.50 10.98 8.92
N ALA A 94 -7.12 12.15 8.40
CA ALA A 94 -7.14 13.40 9.16
C ALA A 94 -8.56 13.82 9.57
N ALA A 95 -9.53 13.61 8.69
CA ALA A 95 -10.95 13.88 8.91
C ALA A 95 -11.68 12.81 9.73
N HIS A 96 -10.98 11.76 10.22
CA HIS A 96 -11.58 10.67 10.99
C HIS A 96 -12.70 9.90 10.25
N HIS A 97 -12.74 9.96 8.92
CA HIS A 97 -13.64 9.14 8.12
C HIS A 97 -13.20 7.68 8.12
N PHE A 98 -11.90 7.43 8.32
CA PHE A 98 -11.41 6.11 8.66
C PHE A 98 -11.58 5.86 10.16
N GLN A 99 -12.02 4.65 10.49
CA GLN A 99 -11.97 4.13 11.85
C GLN A 99 -10.68 3.32 12.07
N ARG A 100 -10.28 3.14 13.34
CA ARG A 100 -9.08 2.38 13.75
C ARG A 100 -8.94 1.04 13.01
N HIS A 101 -10.01 0.26 12.90
CA HIS A 101 -9.95 -1.06 12.28
C HIS A 101 -9.56 -1.01 10.79
N HIS A 102 -9.86 0.09 10.08
CA HIS A 102 -9.45 0.28 8.68
C HIS A 102 -7.93 0.39 8.58
N LEU A 103 -7.31 1.18 9.47
CA LEU A 103 -5.86 1.33 9.53
C LEU A 103 -5.16 0.02 9.92
N ILE A 104 -5.71 -0.71 10.89
CA ILE A 104 -5.16 -2.01 11.31
C ILE A 104 -5.21 -3.01 10.15
N THR A 105 -6.37 -3.11 9.50
CA THR A 105 -6.59 -4.07 8.42
C THR A 105 -5.65 -3.80 7.24
N LYS A 106 -5.47 -2.52 6.89
CA LYS A 106 -4.75 -2.10 5.68
C LYS A 106 -3.24 -1.95 5.88
N TYR A 107 -2.79 -1.45 7.02
CA TYR A 107 -1.41 -0.97 7.16
C TYR A 107 -0.61 -1.60 8.31
N VAL A 108 -1.25 -2.23 9.29
CA VAL A 108 -0.52 -2.80 10.44
C VAL A 108 -0.09 -4.24 10.17
N ALA A 109 -1.00 -5.09 9.71
CA ALA A 109 -0.72 -6.51 9.49
C ALA A 109 -1.47 -7.07 8.27
N PRO A 110 -1.31 -6.48 7.07
CA PRO A 110 -2.11 -6.85 5.90
C PRO A 110 -1.97 -8.34 5.54
N GLU A 111 -0.77 -8.92 5.66
CA GLU A 111 -0.54 -10.34 5.35
C GLU A 111 -1.05 -11.27 6.45
N SER A 112 -0.85 -10.92 7.73
CA SER A 112 -1.42 -11.70 8.83
C SER A 112 -2.95 -11.71 8.78
N ASN A 113 -3.59 -10.59 8.45
CA ASN A 113 -5.05 -10.52 8.27
C ASN A 113 -5.53 -11.43 7.13
N VAL A 114 -4.74 -11.61 6.07
CA VAL A 114 -5.07 -12.53 4.97
C VAL A 114 -4.90 -13.99 5.42
N ILE A 115 -3.81 -14.30 6.13
CA ILE A 115 -3.54 -15.64 6.67
C ILE A 115 -4.61 -16.03 7.70
N ASP A 116 -4.98 -15.12 8.60
CA ASP A 116 -6.00 -15.35 9.64
C ASP A 116 -7.39 -15.52 9.02
N LYS A 117 -7.72 -14.76 7.96
CA LYS A 117 -8.96 -14.97 7.19
C LYS A 117 -8.97 -16.31 6.46
N ALA A 118 -7.85 -16.72 5.86
CA ALA A 118 -7.72 -18.04 5.24
C ALA A 118 -7.90 -19.15 6.29
N ARG A 119 -7.25 -19.00 7.45
CA ARG A 119 -7.38 -19.93 8.57
C ARG A 119 -8.81 -20.00 9.12
N ALA A 120 -9.50 -18.87 9.22
CA ALA A 120 -10.91 -18.80 9.63
C ALA A 120 -11.85 -19.52 8.64
N ARG A 121 -11.48 -19.60 7.35
CA ARG A 121 -12.17 -20.40 6.33
C ARG A 121 -11.76 -21.88 6.31
N GLY A 122 -10.91 -22.32 7.24
CA GLY A 122 -10.36 -23.68 7.26
C GLY A 122 -9.28 -23.93 6.20
N GLU A 123 -8.83 -22.91 5.48
CA GLU A 123 -7.76 -23.01 4.50
C GLU A 123 -6.42 -23.07 5.24
N LYS A 124 -5.71 -24.20 5.14
CA LYS A 124 -4.31 -24.26 5.59
C LYS A 124 -3.48 -23.31 4.73
N PRO A 125 -2.58 -22.49 5.32
CA PRO A 125 -1.68 -21.66 4.53
C PRO A 125 -0.80 -22.59 3.68
N LYS A 126 -1.06 -22.61 2.38
CA LYS A 126 -0.31 -23.39 1.38
C LYS A 126 0.56 -22.43 0.60
N SER A 127 1.81 -22.83 0.33
CA SER A 127 2.66 -22.08 -0.60
C SER A 127 2.01 -22.03 -1.98
N ALA A 128 2.33 -21.00 -2.77
CA ALA A 128 1.85 -20.89 -4.14
C ALA A 128 2.14 -22.17 -4.96
N PHE A 129 3.33 -22.74 -4.75
CA PHE A 129 3.71 -24.03 -5.29
C PHE A 129 2.77 -25.15 -4.85
N LEU A 130 2.55 -25.35 -3.55
CA LEU A 130 1.71 -26.45 -3.05
C LEU A 130 0.26 -26.31 -3.52
N SER A 131 -0.27 -25.09 -3.59
CA SER A 131 -1.59 -24.81 -4.16
C SER A 131 -1.66 -25.14 -5.65
N ALA A 132 -0.64 -24.78 -6.43
CA ALA A 132 -0.56 -25.12 -7.85
C ALA A 132 -0.40 -26.64 -8.05
N PHE A 133 0.45 -27.29 -7.26
CA PHE A 133 0.71 -28.72 -7.29
C PHE A 133 -0.55 -29.54 -6.96
N LEU A 134 -1.20 -29.25 -5.83
CA LEU A 134 -2.45 -29.93 -5.46
C LEU A 134 -3.61 -29.62 -6.41
N GLY A 135 -3.57 -28.46 -7.07
CA GLY A 135 -4.54 -28.05 -8.08
C GLY A 135 -4.28 -28.60 -9.49
N GLY A 136 -3.27 -29.45 -9.69
CA GLY A 136 -2.91 -30.01 -11.00
C GLY A 136 -2.35 -28.98 -11.99
N LYS A 137 -1.94 -27.80 -11.51
CA LYS A 137 -1.39 -26.67 -12.29
C LYS A 137 0.08 -26.41 -11.95
N ALA A 138 0.80 -27.37 -11.39
CA ALA A 138 2.23 -27.22 -11.20
C ALA A 138 2.89 -27.09 -12.57
N THR A 139 3.33 -25.88 -12.92
CA THR A 139 4.20 -25.68 -14.07
C THR A 139 5.54 -26.32 -13.77
N GLU A 140 6.03 -27.13 -14.70
CA GLU A 140 7.38 -27.70 -14.63
C GLU A 140 8.40 -26.57 -14.41
N PRO A 141 9.44 -26.79 -13.59
CA PRO A 141 10.53 -25.84 -13.48
C PRO A 141 11.18 -25.72 -14.85
N ASN A 142 11.21 -24.51 -15.41
CA ASN A 142 11.83 -24.16 -16.69
C ASN A 142 13.09 -25.00 -16.97
N GLY A 143 12.95 -25.95 -17.90
CA GLY A 143 14.00 -26.90 -18.26
C GLY A 143 13.49 -27.95 -19.25
N GLY A 144 12.72 -27.51 -20.25
CA GLY A 144 12.28 -28.38 -21.34
C GLY A 144 13.49 -28.87 -22.13
N ILE A 145 13.75 -30.18 -22.09
CA ILE A 145 14.60 -30.85 -23.07
C ILE A 145 13.87 -30.73 -24.43
N PRO A 146 14.51 -30.22 -25.49
CA PRO A 146 13.86 -30.12 -26.80
C PRO A 146 13.46 -31.51 -27.28
N LYS A 147 12.18 -31.71 -27.57
CA LYS A 147 11.68 -32.91 -28.25
C LYS A 147 11.59 -32.61 -29.75
N ASP A 148 12.75 -32.59 -30.40
CA ASP A 148 12.83 -32.73 -31.85
C ASP A 148 13.52 -34.07 -32.15
N PHE A 149 12.68 -35.11 -32.29
CA PHE A 149 12.91 -36.31 -33.10
C PHE A 149 11.61 -36.63 -33.83
#